data_AF-A0AAV1C1M1-F1
#
_entry.id   AF-A0AAV1C1M1-F1
#
_cell.length_a   1.000
_cell.length_b   1.000
_cell.length_c   1.000
_cell.angle_alpha   90.00
_cell.angle_beta   90.00
_cell.angle_gamma   90.00
#
_symmetry.space_group_name_H-M   'P 1'
#
loop_
_entity.id
_entity.type
_entity.pdbx_description
1 polymer ?
#
loop_
_entity_poly.entity_id
_entity_poly.type
_entity_poly.pdbx_seq_one_letter_code
_entity_poly.pdbx_strand_id
1 'polypeptide(L)'
;MVEGARKMLDDWEKDRGDRDEFQLDVFKEFHMLTADILSRTLFGSSFEEGKRIFELQEQQSILFLQTRRSVYNVPGFRFLPTKNRMIWRLDKETRESMRKLIENKKYIQDNPKALLPLLLSPYRNQKNELERLSPDEIVDECRGLYFAGKGTTAALLTWIFILLAFHQDWQTKVREEVLRTCGGDNELPSADKLPDLKIVM
;
A
#
# COMPACT_ATOMS: atom_id res chain seq x y z
N MET A 1 9.94 -3.16 -1.46
CA MET A 1 9.28 -4.35 -0.87
C MET A 1 10.18 -5.00 0.17
N VAL A 2 11.31 -5.61 -0.23
CA VAL A 2 12.24 -6.31 0.69
C VAL A 2 12.68 -5.43 1.87
N GLU A 3 13.07 -4.18 1.60
CA GLU A 3 13.50 -3.25 2.64
C GLU A 3 12.40 -2.93 3.68
N GLY A 4 11.15 -2.77 3.22
CA GLY A 4 10.01 -2.53 4.11
C GLY A 4 9.69 -3.75 4.97
N ALA A 5 9.75 -4.95 4.39
CA ALA A 5 9.56 -6.20 5.13
C ALA A 5 10.67 -6.41 6.16
N ARG A 6 11.94 -6.13 5.80
CA ARG A 6 13.06 -6.22 6.73
C ARG A 6 12.90 -5.25 7.90
N LYS A 7 12.56 -3.99 7.63
CA LYS A 7 12.31 -3.00 8.70
C LYS A 7 11.23 -3.48 9.67
N MET A 8 10.12 -4.03 9.16
CA MET A 8 9.05 -4.57 10.00
C MET A 8 9.55 -5.74 10.87
N LEU A 9 10.32 -6.67 10.29
CA LEU A 9 10.91 -7.79 11.06
C LEU A 9 11.90 -7.30 12.11
N ASP A 10 12.76 -6.33 11.79
CA ASP A 10 13.68 -5.71 12.74
C ASP A 10 12.93 -5.06 13.91
N ASP A 11 11.78 -4.43 13.64
CA ASP A 11 10.94 -3.82 14.67
C ASP A 11 10.24 -4.88 15.52
N TRP A 12 9.79 -5.99 14.94
CA TRP A 12 9.24 -7.14 15.69
C TRP A 12 10.30 -7.81 16.57
N GLU A 13 11.55 -7.92 16.11
CA GLU A 13 12.65 -8.46 16.92
C GLU A 13 12.96 -7.57 18.13
N LYS A 14 12.97 -6.25 17.95
CA LYS A 14 13.13 -5.28 19.04
C LYS A 14 11.97 -5.37 20.04
N ASP A 15 10.75 -5.45 19.54
CA ASP A 15 9.56 -5.54 20.39
C ASP A 15 9.54 -6.87 21.16
N ARG A 16 9.98 -7.97 20.54
CA ARG A 16 10.14 -9.26 21.23
C ARG A 16 11.16 -9.14 22.38
N GLY A 17 12.32 -8.54 22.11
CA GLY A 17 13.46 -8.54 23.02
C GLY A 17 13.94 -9.96 23.33
N ASP A 18 14.22 -10.24 24.61
CA ASP A 18 14.70 -11.55 25.07
C ASP A 18 13.57 -12.56 25.36
N ARG A 19 12.32 -12.26 24.96
CA ARG A 19 11.18 -13.13 25.21
C ARG A 19 11.08 -14.25 24.17
N ASP A 20 10.76 -15.46 24.62
CA ASP A 20 10.50 -16.60 23.72
C ASP A 20 9.19 -16.42 22.94
N GLU A 21 8.21 -15.69 23.51
CA GLU A 21 6.90 -15.46 22.92
C GLU A 21 6.44 -14.01 23.08
N PHE A 22 5.71 -13.50 22.08
CA PHE A 22 5.06 -12.18 22.14
C PHE A 22 3.77 -12.18 21.32
N GLN A 23 2.85 -11.29 21.67
CA GLN A 23 1.58 -11.12 20.96
C GLN A 23 1.69 -9.97 19.96
N LEU A 24 1.12 -10.18 18.77
CA LEU A 24 1.19 -9.22 17.68
C LEU A 24 -0.17 -9.09 17.00
N ASP A 25 -0.59 -7.85 16.76
CA ASP A 25 -1.72 -7.54 15.89
C ASP A 25 -1.25 -7.48 14.43
N VAL A 26 -1.24 -8.64 13.78
CA VAL A 26 -0.81 -8.79 12.38
C VAL A 26 -1.64 -7.97 11.40
N PHE A 27 -2.89 -7.62 11.73
CA PHE A 27 -3.71 -6.77 10.88
C PHE A 27 -3.14 -5.36 10.83
N LYS A 28 -2.86 -4.78 12.01
CA LYS A 28 -2.22 -3.46 12.10
C LYS A 28 -0.85 -3.45 11.43
N GLU A 29 -0.03 -4.46 11.67
CA GLU A 29 1.33 -4.54 11.11
C GLU A 29 1.33 -4.59 9.58
N PHE A 30 0.53 -5.46 8.97
CA PHE A 30 0.47 -5.54 7.51
C PHE A 30 -0.14 -4.29 6.88
N HIS A 31 -1.04 -3.60 7.57
CA HIS A 31 -1.53 -2.29 7.14
C HIS A 31 -0.43 -1.21 7.15
N MET A 32 0.52 -1.27 8.07
CA MET A 32 1.68 -0.37 8.09
C MET A 32 2.72 -0.77 7.04
N LEU A 33 3.01 -2.07 6.90
CA LEU A 33 3.95 -2.60 5.92
C LEU A 33 3.53 -2.24 4.48
N THR A 34 2.27 -2.52 4.13
CA THR A 34 1.75 -2.24 2.78
C THR A 34 1.75 -0.75 2.47
N ALA A 35 1.48 0.08 3.48
CA ALA A 35 1.55 1.51 3.36
C ALA A 35 2.98 2.00 3.09
N ASP A 36 3.98 1.50 3.83
CA ASP A 36 5.40 1.85 3.60
C ASP A 36 5.90 1.38 2.24
N ILE A 37 5.55 0.15 1.84
CA ILE A 37 5.92 -0.38 0.53
C ILE A 37 5.33 0.49 -0.59
N LEU A 38 4.05 0.85 -0.50
CA LEU A 38 3.41 1.70 -1.51
C LEU A 38 4.03 3.10 -1.55
N SER A 39 4.33 3.71 -0.41
CA SER A 39 5.00 5.01 -0.37
C SER A 39 6.37 4.98 -1.04
N ARG A 40 7.17 3.94 -0.77
CA ARG A 40 8.47 3.76 -1.41
C ARG A 40 8.35 3.47 -2.91
N THR A 41 7.39 2.65 -3.32
CA THR A 41 7.21 2.27 -4.72
C THR A 41 6.66 3.43 -5.56
N LEU A 42 5.72 4.20 -5.02
CA LEU A 42 5.06 5.28 -5.76
C LEU A 42 5.88 6.57 -5.75
N PHE A 43 6.41 6.97 -4.59
CA PHE A 43 7.09 8.27 -4.41
C PHE A 43 8.58 8.14 -4.11
N GLY A 44 9.12 6.93 -3.90
CA GLY A 44 10.53 6.77 -3.56
C GLY A 44 10.87 7.14 -2.12
N SER A 45 9.88 7.39 -1.26
CA SER A 45 10.10 7.86 0.13
C SER A 45 9.35 7.05 1.18
N SER A 46 9.69 7.32 2.45
CA SER A 46 9.16 6.59 3.60
C SER A 46 7.68 6.88 3.91
N PHE A 47 7.03 5.92 4.55
CA PHE A 47 5.64 5.97 5.03
C PHE A 47 5.21 7.28 5.73
N GLU A 48 6.09 7.95 6.48
CA GLU A 48 5.73 9.10 7.32
C GLU A 48 5.04 10.23 6.53
N GLU A 49 5.48 10.44 5.30
CA GLU A 49 4.95 11.47 4.40
C GLU A 49 3.58 11.07 3.80
N GLY A 50 3.36 9.76 3.61
CA GLY A 50 2.11 9.18 3.15
C GLY A 50 1.07 8.95 4.25
N LYS A 51 1.47 8.94 5.53
CA LYS A 51 0.61 8.63 6.69
C LYS A 51 -0.67 9.48 6.70
N ARG A 52 -0.55 10.78 6.49
CA ARG A 52 -1.70 11.70 6.47
C ARG A 52 -2.70 11.33 5.37
N ILE A 53 -2.22 10.94 4.20
CA ILE A 53 -3.05 10.55 3.05
C ILE A 53 -3.82 9.27 3.37
N PHE A 54 -3.18 8.32 4.04
CA PHE A 54 -3.85 7.08 4.45
C PHE A 54 -4.98 7.32 5.45
N GLU A 55 -4.76 8.16 6.46
CA GLU A 55 -5.80 8.52 7.43
C GLU A 55 -6.99 9.20 6.74
N LEU A 56 -6.72 10.11 5.80
CA LEU A 56 -7.76 10.79 5.03
C LEU A 56 -8.55 9.83 4.14
N GLN A 57 -7.88 8.90 3.45
CA GLN A 57 -8.53 7.88 2.63
C GLN A 57 -9.37 6.90 3.45
N GLU A 58 -8.91 6.51 4.63
CA GLU A 58 -9.66 5.64 5.54
C GLU A 58 -10.95 6.31 6.03
N GLN A 59 -10.86 7.56 6.47
CA GLN A 59 -12.03 8.37 6.84
C GLN A 59 -13.01 8.52 5.67
N GLN A 60 -12.49 8.76 4.47
CA GLN A 60 -13.30 8.87 3.25
C GLN A 60 -14.02 7.55 2.94
N SER A 61 -13.35 6.41 3.11
CA SER A 61 -13.91 5.08 2.87
C SER A 61 -15.02 4.73 3.86
N ILE A 62 -14.84 5.05 5.14
CA ILE A 62 -15.86 4.86 6.17
C ILE A 62 -17.09 5.72 5.85
N LEU A 63 -16.90 7.00 5.53
CA LEU A 63 -18.00 7.90 5.16
C LEU A 63 -18.71 7.44 3.89
N PHE A 64 -17.98 6.94 2.89
CA PHE A 64 -18.55 6.38 1.68
C PHE A 64 -19.41 5.16 1.99
N LEU A 65 -18.91 4.20 2.78
CA LEU A 65 -19.66 3.02 3.19
C LEU A 65 -20.90 3.36 4.02
N GLN A 66 -20.79 4.31 4.95
CA GLN A 66 -21.93 4.80 5.73
C GLN A 66 -22.98 5.48 4.85
N THR A 67 -22.56 6.24 3.84
CA THR A 67 -23.46 6.92 2.91
C THR A 67 -24.14 5.89 2.01
N ARG A 68 -23.40 4.88 1.51
CA ARG A 68 -23.93 3.78 0.69
C ARG A 68 -24.91 2.88 1.45
N ARG A 69 -24.67 2.64 2.74
CA ARG A 69 -25.56 1.85 3.62
C ARG A 69 -26.75 2.65 4.16
N SER A 70 -26.71 3.97 4.07
CA SER A 70 -27.78 4.87 4.52
C SER A 70 -28.85 5.04 3.44
N VAL A 71 -30.00 5.60 3.81
CA VAL A 71 -31.19 5.93 3.00
C VAL A 71 -30.90 6.90 1.83
N TYR A 72 -29.64 7.16 1.50
CA TYR A 72 -29.18 8.03 0.42
C TYR A 72 -29.55 7.56 -0.99
N ASN A 73 -30.01 6.30 -1.16
CA ASN A 73 -30.64 5.83 -2.40
C ASN A 73 -32.11 6.29 -2.54
N VAL A 74 -32.66 7.00 -1.56
CA VAL A 74 -33.96 7.66 -1.67
C VAL A 74 -33.78 9.01 -2.37
N PRO A 75 -34.47 9.27 -3.49
CA PRO A 75 -34.42 10.55 -4.18
C PRO A 75 -34.66 11.72 -3.22
N GLY A 76 -33.80 12.74 -3.24
CA GLY A 76 -33.90 13.94 -2.40
C GLY A 76 -32.92 14.02 -1.21
N PHE A 77 -32.41 12.90 -0.70
CA PHE A 77 -31.45 12.89 0.42
C PHE A 77 -30.06 13.45 0.03
N ARG A 78 -29.73 13.49 -1.26
CA ARG A 78 -28.50 14.09 -1.80
C ARG A 78 -28.36 15.59 -1.47
N PHE A 79 -29.46 16.28 -1.19
CA PHE A 79 -29.47 17.71 -0.83
C PHE A 79 -29.26 17.97 0.67
N LEU A 80 -29.23 16.94 1.52
CA LEU A 80 -28.96 17.12 2.95
C LEU A 80 -27.47 17.45 3.18
N PRO A 81 -27.16 18.61 3.77
CA PRO A 81 -25.84 19.23 3.70
C PRO A 81 -24.76 18.66 4.65
N THR A 82 -25.00 17.55 5.35
CA THR A 82 -24.10 17.12 6.44
C THR A 82 -22.97 16.20 5.99
N LYS A 83 -23.26 15.08 5.32
CA LYS A 83 -22.22 14.08 4.98
C LYS A 83 -21.44 14.41 3.70
N ASN A 84 -22.09 14.99 2.70
CA ASN A 84 -21.44 15.35 1.44
C ASN A 84 -20.36 16.42 1.63
N ARG A 85 -20.59 17.44 2.47
CA ARG A 85 -19.59 18.49 2.75
C ARG A 85 -18.30 17.92 3.38
N MET A 86 -18.42 16.91 4.24
CA MET A 86 -17.27 16.26 4.85
C MET A 86 -16.48 15.45 3.82
N ILE A 87 -17.17 14.69 2.96
CA ILE A 87 -16.54 13.94 1.86
C ILE A 87 -15.77 14.89 0.93
N TRP A 88 -16.38 16.00 0.53
CA TRP A 88 -15.72 17.03 -0.30
C TRP A 88 -14.49 17.63 0.37
N ARG A 89 -14.55 17.89 1.68
CA ARG A 89 -13.41 18.41 2.45
C ARG A 89 -12.25 17.42 2.47
N LEU A 90 -12.52 16.15 2.79
CA LEU A 90 -11.51 15.09 2.83
C LEU A 90 -10.90 14.82 1.45
N ASP A 91 -11.72 14.87 0.40
CA ASP A 91 -11.27 14.75 -0.98
C ASP A 91 -10.28 15.86 -1.35
N LYS A 92 -10.66 17.11 -1.05
CA LYS A 92 -9.81 18.28 -1.28
C LYS A 92 -8.48 18.18 -0.53
N GLU A 93 -8.53 17.81 0.76
CA GLU A 93 -7.32 17.68 1.58
C GLU A 93 -6.42 16.54 1.06
N THR A 94 -7.00 15.42 0.65
CA THR A 94 -6.26 14.30 0.07
C THR A 94 -5.55 14.72 -1.21
N ARG A 95 -6.23 15.44 -2.12
CA ARG A 95 -5.65 15.94 -3.37
C ARG A 95 -4.55 16.98 -3.11
N GLU A 96 -4.73 17.85 -2.13
CA GLU A 96 -3.70 18.84 -1.74
C GLU A 96 -2.46 18.16 -1.15
N SER A 97 -2.63 17.16 -0.27
CA SER A 97 -1.52 16.38 0.27
C SER A 97 -0.78 15.60 -0.82
N MET A 98 -1.51 14.95 -1.73
CA MET A 98 -0.92 14.25 -2.90
C MET A 98 -0.13 15.21 -3.79
N ARG A 99 -0.70 16.39 -4.10
CA ARG A 99 -0.02 17.39 -4.93
C ARG A 99 1.28 17.87 -4.29
N LYS A 100 1.28 18.13 -2.98
CA LYS A 100 2.50 18.49 -2.24
C LYS A 100 3.57 17.41 -2.30
N LEU A 101 3.19 16.13 -2.27
CA LEU A 101 4.14 15.03 -2.47
C LEU A 101 4.67 15.05 -3.90
N ILE A 102 3.81 15.11 -4.92
CA ILE A 102 4.23 15.08 -6.32
C ILE A 102 5.16 16.26 -6.69
N GLU A 103 4.90 17.45 -6.17
CA GLU A 103 5.69 18.66 -6.47
C GLU A 103 7.05 18.70 -5.74
N ASN A 104 7.24 17.86 -4.71
CA ASN A 104 8.48 17.80 -3.97
C ASN A 104 9.55 17.08 -4.81
N LYS A 105 10.40 17.89 -5.44
CA LYS A 105 11.46 17.46 -6.39
C LYS A 105 12.47 16.46 -5.81
N LYS A 106 12.53 16.28 -4.49
CA LYS A 106 13.38 15.25 -3.85
C LYS A 106 13.05 13.84 -4.33
N TYR A 107 11.77 13.53 -4.53
CA TYR A 107 11.31 12.21 -4.96
C TYR A 107 11.74 11.83 -6.39
N ILE A 108 12.01 12.83 -7.22
CA ILE A 108 12.48 12.62 -8.60
C ILE A 108 13.99 12.34 -8.62
N GLN A 109 14.74 12.91 -7.67
CA GLN A 109 16.20 12.76 -7.60
C GLN A 109 16.65 11.51 -6.83
N ASP A 110 15.95 11.14 -5.76
CA ASP A 110 16.41 10.09 -4.85
C ASP A 110 16.11 8.66 -5.35
N ASN A 111 15.08 8.48 -6.20
CA ASN A 111 14.73 7.14 -6.68
C ASN A 111 14.10 7.16 -8.09
N PRO A 112 14.92 7.16 -9.17
CA PRO A 112 14.43 7.24 -10.54
C PRO A 112 13.61 6.00 -10.97
N LYS A 113 13.62 4.93 -10.17
CA LYS A 113 12.83 3.71 -10.37
C LYS A 113 11.44 3.76 -9.74
N ALA A 114 11.11 4.80 -8.98
CA ALA A 114 9.76 4.98 -8.44
C ALA A 114 8.74 5.21 -9.57
N LEU A 115 7.46 4.97 -9.30
CA LEU A 115 6.41 5.12 -10.30
C LEU A 115 6.18 6.59 -10.68
N LEU A 116 6.31 7.52 -9.73
CA LEU A 116 6.06 8.94 -9.98
C LEU A 116 6.93 9.52 -11.12
N PRO A 117 8.27 9.33 -11.14
CA PRO A 117 9.10 9.69 -12.30
C PRO A 117 8.61 9.11 -13.64
N LEU A 118 8.09 7.88 -13.64
CA LEU A 118 7.54 7.25 -14.84
C LEU A 118 6.22 7.91 -15.28
N LEU A 119 5.33 8.24 -14.34
CA LEU A 119 4.07 8.97 -14.64
C LEU A 119 4.32 10.40 -15.14
N LEU A 120 5.41 11.02 -14.69
CA LEU A 120 5.85 12.34 -15.17
C LEU A 120 6.52 12.29 -16.55
N SER A 121 7.00 11.11 -16.95
CA SER A 121 7.66 10.92 -18.24
C SER A 121 6.63 10.93 -19.38
N PRO A 122 6.99 11.47 -20.56
CA PRO A 122 6.08 11.46 -21.69
C PRO A 122 5.89 10.04 -22.22
N TYR A 123 4.67 9.71 -22.62
CA TYR A 123 4.32 8.43 -23.24
C TYR A 123 3.87 8.64 -24.69
N ARG A 124 3.86 7.55 -25.47
CA ARG A 124 3.32 7.57 -26.83
C ARG A 124 1.87 7.10 -26.84
N ASN A 125 0.98 7.92 -27.37
CA ASN A 125 -0.43 7.57 -27.52
C ASN A 125 -0.63 6.56 -28.69
N GLN A 126 -1.87 6.13 -28.92
CA GLN A 126 -2.22 5.20 -30.00
C GLN A 126 -1.89 5.73 -31.42
N LYS A 127 -1.73 7.04 -31.56
CA LYS A 127 -1.35 7.72 -32.81
C LYS A 127 0.17 7.97 -32.90
N ASN A 128 0.95 7.42 -31.97
CA ASN A 128 2.40 7.59 -31.88
C ASN A 128 2.84 9.04 -31.61
N GLU A 129 1.94 9.86 -31.04
CA GLU A 129 2.22 11.23 -30.59
C GLU A 129 2.71 11.21 -29.14
N LEU A 130 3.64 12.11 -28.82
CA LEU A 130 4.17 12.29 -27.47
C LEU A 130 3.19 13.10 -26.62
N GLU A 131 2.64 12.46 -25.59
CA GLU A 131 1.73 13.08 -24.63
C GLU A 131 2.32 13.02 -23.21
N ARG A 132 1.76 13.83 -22.31
CA ARG A 132 2.08 13.84 -20.88
C ARG A 132 0.79 13.88 -20.10
N LEU A 133 0.75 13.16 -18.98
CA LEU A 133 -0.32 13.28 -18.03
C LEU A 133 -0.33 14.69 -17.42
N SER A 134 -1.53 15.24 -17.25
CA SER A 134 -1.73 16.46 -16.49
C SER A 134 -1.42 16.24 -15.00
N PRO A 135 -1.07 17.29 -14.24
CA PRO A 135 -0.82 17.15 -12.81
C PRO A 135 -2.00 16.55 -12.03
N ASP A 136 -3.24 16.86 -12.43
CA ASP A 136 -4.43 16.32 -11.79
C ASP A 136 -4.65 14.84 -12.12
N GLU A 137 -4.36 14.40 -13.35
CA GLU A 137 -4.40 12.97 -13.71
C GLU A 137 -3.37 12.17 -12.91
N ILE A 138 -2.15 12.70 -12.73
CA ILE A 138 -1.12 12.03 -11.92
C ILE A 138 -1.58 11.89 -10.46
N VAL A 139 -2.19 12.94 -9.89
CA VAL A 139 -2.76 12.89 -8.53
C VAL A 139 -3.83 11.81 -8.44
N ASP A 140 -4.73 11.74 -9.42
CA ASP A 140 -5.86 10.81 -9.40
C ASP A 140 -5.37 9.35 -9.59
N GLU A 141 -4.39 9.09 -10.45
CA GLU A 141 -3.75 7.78 -10.63
C GLU A 141 -3.01 7.33 -9.35
N CYS A 142 -2.16 8.20 -8.77
CA CYS A 142 -1.47 7.89 -7.53
C CYS A 142 -2.47 7.57 -6.41
N ARG A 143 -3.54 8.37 -6.29
CA ARG A 143 -4.59 8.14 -5.29
C ARG A 143 -5.30 6.81 -5.49
N GLY A 144 -5.62 6.45 -6.72
CA GLY A 144 -6.25 5.17 -7.07
C GLY A 144 -5.37 3.99 -6.66
N LEU A 145 -4.09 4.01 -7.02
CA LEU A 145 -3.12 2.97 -6.65
C LEU A 145 -2.93 2.86 -5.13
N TYR A 146 -2.86 3.99 -4.43
CA TYR A 146 -2.80 4.04 -2.97
C TYR A 146 -4.00 3.34 -2.32
N PHE A 147 -5.21 3.68 -2.78
CA PHE A 147 -6.45 3.16 -2.23
C PHE A 147 -6.61 1.66 -2.51
N ALA A 148 -6.40 1.25 -3.76
CA ALA A 148 -6.58 -0.13 -4.18
C ALA A 148 -5.52 -1.05 -3.55
N GLY A 149 -4.26 -0.61 -3.49
CA GLY A 149 -3.14 -1.46 -3.10
C GLY A 149 -3.05 -1.72 -1.60
N LYS A 150 -3.32 -0.73 -0.75
CA LYS A 150 -3.04 -0.86 0.71
C LYS A 150 -3.95 -1.88 1.37
N GLY A 151 -5.26 -1.63 1.33
CA GLY A 151 -6.22 -2.41 2.12
C GLY A 151 -6.34 -3.86 1.64
N THR A 152 -6.31 -4.08 0.32
CA THR A 152 -6.47 -5.42 -0.26
C THR A 152 -5.26 -6.30 0.04
N THR A 153 -4.04 -5.79 -0.17
CA THR A 153 -2.80 -6.52 0.11
C THR A 153 -2.64 -6.78 1.60
N ALA A 154 -2.97 -5.81 2.46
CA ALA A 154 -2.85 -5.98 3.91
C ALA A 154 -3.81 -7.08 4.40
N ALA A 155 -5.07 -7.03 3.98
CA ALA A 155 -6.05 -8.05 4.32
C ALA A 155 -5.64 -9.45 3.82
N LEU A 156 -5.10 -9.55 2.60
CA LEU A 156 -4.59 -10.81 2.07
C LEU A 156 -3.45 -11.37 2.93
N LEU A 157 -2.45 -10.54 3.25
CA LEU A 157 -1.33 -10.95 4.11
C LEU A 157 -1.80 -11.37 5.50
N THR A 158 -2.75 -10.64 6.09
CA THR A 158 -3.35 -11.02 7.38
C THR A 158 -3.99 -12.41 7.31
N TRP A 159 -4.79 -12.69 6.28
CA TRP A 159 -5.41 -14.01 6.12
C TRP A 159 -4.39 -15.11 5.86
N ILE A 160 -3.38 -14.88 5.01
CA ILE A 160 -2.31 -15.85 4.76
C ILE A 160 -1.60 -16.18 6.08
N PHE A 161 -1.23 -15.17 6.87
CA PHE A 161 -0.50 -15.39 8.13
C PHE A 161 -1.35 -16.16 9.15
N ILE A 162 -2.63 -15.83 9.27
CA ILE A 162 -3.58 -16.54 10.13
C ILE A 162 -3.75 -17.99 9.68
N LEU A 163 -3.92 -18.23 8.37
CA LEU A 163 -4.08 -19.58 7.83
C LEU A 163 -2.83 -20.43 8.04
N LEU A 164 -1.63 -19.87 7.84
CA LEU A 164 -0.39 -20.58 8.13
C LEU A 164 -0.24 -20.90 9.62
N ALA A 165 -0.65 -19.99 10.51
CA ALA A 165 -0.65 -20.24 11.95
C ALA A 165 -1.56 -21.41 12.34
N PHE A 166 -2.74 -21.54 11.72
CA PHE A 166 -3.66 -22.66 11.94
C PHE A 166 -3.24 -23.96 11.25
N HIS A 167 -2.43 -23.89 10.19
CA HIS A 167 -2.02 -25.02 9.37
C HIS A 167 -0.50 -25.20 9.35
N GLN A 168 0.05 -25.64 10.48
CA GLN A 168 1.50 -25.81 10.70
C GLN A 168 2.19 -26.72 9.66
N ASP A 169 1.48 -27.73 9.14
CA ASP A 169 2.00 -28.60 8.06
C ASP A 169 2.30 -27.79 6.79
N TRP A 170 1.44 -26.83 6.44
CA TRP A 170 1.62 -25.94 5.30
C TRP A 170 2.69 -24.89 5.58
N GLN A 171 2.73 -24.36 6.81
CA GLN A 171 3.81 -23.44 7.22
C GLN A 171 5.19 -24.08 7.08
N THR A 172 5.33 -25.35 7.48
CA THR A 172 6.58 -26.11 7.38
C THR A 172 6.99 -26.30 5.92
N LYS A 173 6.06 -26.76 5.07
CA LYS A 173 6.31 -26.96 3.62
C LYS A 173 6.72 -25.66 2.91
N VAL A 174 6.05 -24.55 3.22
CA VAL A 174 6.40 -23.23 2.66
C VAL A 174 7.80 -22.82 3.12
N ARG A 175 8.12 -23.01 4.40
CA ARG A 175 9.46 -22.68 4.93
C ARG A 175 10.56 -23.52 4.27
N GLU A 176 10.35 -24.82 4.11
CA GLU A 176 11.28 -25.71 3.43
C GLU A 176 11.49 -25.33 1.97
N GLU A 177 10.42 -24.98 1.24
CA GLU A 177 10.51 -24.53 -0.14
C GLU A 177 11.33 -23.24 -0.25
N VAL A 178 11.05 -22.25 0.59
CA VAL A 178 11.78 -20.97 0.61
C VAL A 178 13.25 -21.17 0.95
N LEU A 179 13.58 -21.99 1.96
CA LEU A 179 14.99 -22.27 2.31
C LEU A 179 15.74 -22.97 1.18
N ARG A 180 15.09 -23.92 0.50
CA ARG A 180 15.69 -24.66 -0.61
C ARG A 180 15.93 -23.76 -1.84
N THR A 181 14.99 -22.87 -2.15
CA THR A 181 15.03 -22.06 -3.37
C THR A 181 15.79 -20.74 -3.13
N CYS A 182 15.50 -20.04 -2.04
CA CYS A 182 16.04 -18.73 -1.74
C CYS A 182 17.39 -18.76 -1.01
N GLY A 183 17.81 -19.88 -0.44
CA GLY A 183 19.05 -20.02 0.33
C GLY A 183 18.84 -19.99 1.84
N GLY A 184 19.93 -19.93 2.62
CA GLY A 184 19.89 -19.87 4.08
C GLY A 184 19.39 -18.52 4.63
N ASP A 185 19.25 -18.41 5.95
CA ASP A 185 18.52 -17.35 6.68
C ASP A 185 18.91 -15.88 6.36
N ASN A 186 20.04 -15.63 5.68
CA ASN A 186 20.54 -14.29 5.35
C ASN A 186 20.46 -13.92 3.86
N GLU A 187 20.00 -14.80 2.98
CA GLU A 187 19.84 -14.47 1.55
C GLU A 187 18.46 -13.84 1.29
N LEU A 188 18.48 -12.65 0.68
CA LEU A 188 17.24 -11.97 0.31
C LEU A 188 16.59 -12.68 -0.90
N PRO A 189 15.27 -12.93 -0.87
CA PRO A 189 14.55 -13.44 -2.03
C PRO A 189 14.68 -12.48 -3.22
N SER A 190 15.11 -13.00 -4.37
CA SER A 190 15.11 -12.27 -5.65
C SER A 190 13.89 -12.62 -6.48
N ALA A 191 13.43 -11.68 -7.31
CA ALA A 191 12.34 -11.90 -8.25
C ALA A 191 12.61 -13.07 -9.22
N ASP A 192 13.88 -13.32 -9.55
CA ASP A 192 14.29 -14.41 -10.46
C ASP A 192 13.99 -15.79 -9.89
N LYS A 193 13.88 -15.91 -8.57
CA LYS A 193 13.61 -17.16 -7.85
C LYS A 193 12.11 -17.43 -7.69
N LEU A 194 11.23 -16.47 -8.05
CA LEU A 194 9.78 -16.62 -7.92
C LEU A 194 9.26 -17.85 -8.66
N PRO A 195 9.60 -18.12 -9.94
CA PRO A 195 9.03 -19.25 -10.69
C PRO A 195 9.25 -20.62 -10.03
N ASP A 196 10.23 -20.73 -9.14
CA ASP A 196 10.61 -21.94 -8.44
C ASP A 196 9.88 -22.13 -7.09
N LEU A 197 9.09 -21.14 -6.65
CA LEU A 197 8.26 -21.19 -5.44
C LEU A 197 6.82 -21.63 -5.78
N LYS A 198 6.61 -22.95 -5.88
CA LYS A 198 5.35 -23.54 -6.38
C LYS A 198 4.27 -23.72 -5.32
N ILE A 199 4.63 -23.65 -4.05
CA ILE A 199 3.68 -23.73 -2.93
C ILE A 199 3.27 -22.32 -2.52
N VAL A 200 4.16 -21.34 -2.69
CA VAL A 200 3.90 -19.93 -2.38
C VAL A 200 3.09 -19.21 -3.47
N MET A 201 3.21 -19.62 -4.75
CA MET A 201 2.41 -19.12 -5.89
C MET A 201 1.32 -20.10 -6.30
#